data_AF-A0A3B9XPH1-F1
#
_entry.id   AF-A0A3B9XPH1-F1
#
_cell.length_a   1.000
_cell.length_b   1.000
_cell.length_c   1.000
_cell.angle_alpha   90.00
_cell.angle_beta   90.00
_cell.angle_gamma   90.00
#
_symmetry.space_group_name_H-M   'P 1'
#
loop_
_entity.id
_entity.type
_entity.pdbx_description
1 polymer ?
#
loop_
_entity_poly.entity_id
_entity_poly.type
_entity_poly.pdbx_seq_one_letter_code
_entity_poly.pdbx_strand_id
1 'polypeptide(L)'
;IPQDEVANQVTDFFAQLQTRKDQLAEIDSEEAIPDPLLSPNWIEEASAQSQSLGELAAKYDEDAKNDNREEIKKKLNSLQARKWLSEHRAAIDEEVTRLKLLNQIQEAKKSTNTKALSQKKGELAEALITDAFVQRFNAELKALGASQVKVELVKSKVSKGRVLHKLQLRGAPQNGLADVLSEGENRIVSIAAFLADVTGKSNQAPFIFDDPISSLDQSYEEAVVQRLIELSQDKQVIVFTHRLSLLGTVRHFAEKKTIKPDVVSIRTADWGTGEPAPIPLSQGDIKSALNTLMNQRYQDAKKASENGEFEHAEILLKSICSDFRTLVERSIENDLLCGVVQRFQRPVHTLKLKDLAKLKDADCNLLDSLMTKYSGFEHSQPTESPVELPKPDDLLADMTSLKSWREEYAKRLASAVAG
;
A
#
# COMPACT_ATOMS: atom_id res chain seq x y z
N ILE A 1 23.05 82.62 60.79
CA ILE A 1 23.52 82.48 62.19
C ILE A 1 23.37 81.00 62.52
N PRO A 2 24.46 80.24 62.74
CA PRO A 2 24.34 78.84 63.10
C PRO A 2 23.53 78.73 64.40
N GLN A 3 22.59 77.77 64.47
CA GLN A 3 21.73 77.52 65.64
C GLN A 3 22.50 77.44 66.96
N ASP A 4 23.78 77.07 66.89
CA ASP A 4 24.69 76.97 68.04
C ASP A 4 25.02 78.33 68.70
N GLU A 5 24.99 79.43 67.96
CA GLU A 5 25.46 80.73 68.48
C GLU A 5 24.42 81.37 69.42
N VAL A 6 23.13 81.31 69.07
CA VAL A 6 22.02 81.76 69.94
C VAL A 6 21.86 80.83 71.13
N ALA A 7 22.01 79.51 70.93
CA ALA A 7 21.93 78.53 72.02
C ALA A 7 23.03 78.75 73.07
N ASN A 8 24.26 79.03 72.63
CA ASN A 8 25.39 79.32 73.53
C ASN A 8 25.20 80.64 74.30
N GLN A 9 24.66 81.68 73.66
CA GLN A 9 24.36 82.96 74.33
C GLN A 9 23.27 82.83 75.40
N VAL A 10 22.26 81.97 75.17
CA VAL A 10 21.24 81.65 76.18
C VAL A 10 21.86 80.94 77.38
N THR A 11 22.69 79.93 77.15
CA THR A 11 23.33 79.18 78.24
C THR A 11 24.29 80.03 79.07
N ASP A 12 25.07 80.92 78.44
CA ASP A 12 25.98 81.83 79.14
C ASP A 12 25.20 82.87 79.98
N PHE A 13 24.09 83.39 79.47
CA PHE A 13 23.24 84.32 80.22
C PHE A 13 22.62 83.66 81.47
N PHE A 14 22.14 82.43 81.34
CA PHE A 14 21.63 81.68 82.50
C PHE A 14 22.74 81.32 83.51
N ALA A 15 23.96 81.04 83.03
CA ALA A 15 25.12 80.84 83.91
C ALA A 15 25.47 82.12 84.69
N GLN A 16 25.45 83.29 84.05
CA GLN A 16 25.68 84.59 84.70
C GLN A 16 24.61 84.92 85.76
N LEU A 17 23.34 84.61 85.49
CA LEU A 17 22.25 84.72 86.48
C LEU A 17 22.47 83.80 87.68
N GLN A 18 22.97 82.59 87.45
CA GLN A 18 23.28 81.63 88.51
C GLN A 18 24.43 82.14 89.39
N THR A 19 25.53 82.61 88.79
CA THR A 19 26.67 83.19 89.52
C THR A 19 26.26 84.41 90.34
N ARG A 20 25.39 85.27 89.80
CA ARG A 20 24.83 86.41 90.53
C ARG A 20 23.99 85.96 91.73
N LYS A 21 23.15 84.93 91.56
CA LYS A 21 22.34 84.37 92.66
C LYS A 21 23.23 83.85 93.79
N ASP A 22 24.33 83.18 93.45
CA ASP A 22 25.26 82.64 94.45
C ASP A 22 26.02 83.78 95.17
N GLN A 23 26.42 84.83 94.46
CA GLN A 23 27.04 86.03 95.05
C GLN A 23 26.11 86.80 95.98
N LEU A 24 24.80 86.81 95.72
CA LEU A 24 23.80 87.46 96.59
C LEU A 24 23.61 86.76 97.94
N ALA A 25 24.06 85.51 98.09
CA ALA A 25 23.91 84.72 99.31
C ALA A 25 25.00 84.99 100.37
N GLU A 26 26.12 85.63 100.02
CA GLU A 26 27.29 85.82 100.88
C GLU A 26 27.53 87.29 101.32
N ILE A 27 26.52 88.16 101.22
CA ILE A 27 26.66 89.61 101.42
C ILE A 27 26.13 90.06 102.79
N ASP A 28 26.94 90.82 103.54
CA ASP A 28 26.62 91.35 104.88
C ASP A 28 26.35 92.88 104.92
N SER A 29 26.20 93.54 103.76
CA SER A 29 25.93 94.99 103.63
C SER A 29 25.15 95.34 102.33
N GLU A 30 24.23 96.31 102.38
CA GLU A 30 23.43 96.75 101.21
C GLU A 30 24.26 97.39 100.08
N GLU A 31 25.48 97.87 100.34
CA GLU A 31 26.34 98.51 99.33
C GLU A 31 27.09 97.49 98.44
N ALA A 32 27.01 96.19 98.75
CA ALA A 32 27.71 95.12 98.03
C ALA A 32 26.82 94.32 97.05
N ILE A 33 25.59 94.77 96.80
CA ILE A 33 24.66 94.14 95.84
C ILE A 33 25.16 94.37 94.40
N PRO A 34 25.38 93.32 93.57
CA PRO A 34 25.81 93.48 92.18
C PRO A 34 24.76 94.21 91.31
N ASP A 35 25.16 95.04 90.33
CA ASP A 35 24.25 95.76 89.42
C ASP A 35 23.45 94.83 88.50
N PRO A 36 22.14 95.06 88.24
CA PRO A 36 21.28 94.17 87.45
C PRO A 36 21.84 93.87 86.06
N LEU A 37 21.71 92.61 85.62
CA LEU A 37 22.08 92.20 84.26
C LEU A 37 21.13 92.87 83.26
N LEU A 38 21.70 93.45 82.19
CA LEU A 38 20.93 94.05 81.09
C LEU A 38 20.15 92.98 80.30
N SER A 39 19.06 93.38 79.66
CA SER A 39 18.27 92.49 78.79
C SER A 39 19.15 91.93 77.67
N PRO A 40 19.17 90.61 77.45
CA PRO A 40 20.13 90.04 76.53
C PRO A 40 19.68 90.15 75.06
N ASN A 41 20.62 90.49 74.18
CA ASN A 41 20.40 90.70 72.73
C ASN A 41 19.91 89.43 71.99
N TRP A 42 20.15 88.24 72.54
CA TRP A 42 19.74 86.98 71.90
C TRP A 42 18.21 86.82 71.81
N ILE A 43 17.42 87.53 72.62
CA ILE A 43 15.95 87.46 72.59
C ILE A 43 15.42 88.05 71.26
N GLU A 44 16.00 89.15 70.79
CA GLU A 44 15.61 89.78 69.52
C GLU A 44 16.06 88.92 68.34
N GLU A 45 17.26 88.34 68.40
CA GLU A 45 17.78 87.43 67.37
C GLU A 45 16.97 86.13 67.25
N ALA A 46 16.56 85.54 68.37
CA ALA A 46 15.72 84.34 68.40
C ALA A 46 14.31 84.62 67.82
N SER A 47 13.75 85.81 68.10
CA SER A 47 12.47 86.25 67.53
C SER A 47 12.55 86.42 66.01
N ALA A 48 13.62 87.04 65.52
CA ALA A 48 13.86 87.20 64.08
C ALA A 48 14.04 85.84 63.37
N GLN A 49 14.74 84.90 63.99
CA GLN A 49 14.92 83.55 63.44
C GLN A 49 13.61 82.75 63.41
N SER A 50 12.77 82.91 64.43
CA SER A 50 11.42 82.31 64.48
C SER A 50 10.52 82.84 63.35
N GLN A 51 10.54 84.15 63.09
CA GLN A 51 9.79 84.75 61.98
C GLN A 51 10.27 84.24 60.62
N SER A 52 11.59 84.19 60.39
CA SER A 52 12.18 83.64 59.16
C SER A 52 11.75 82.19 58.89
N LEU A 53 11.77 81.34 59.92
CA LEU A 53 11.32 79.95 59.80
C LEU A 53 9.80 79.85 59.55
N GLY A 54 9.02 80.75 60.16
CA GLY A 54 7.57 80.86 59.91
C GLY A 54 7.24 81.26 58.47
N GLU A 55 7.98 82.21 57.90
CA GLU A 55 7.84 82.60 56.48
C GLU A 55 8.23 81.45 55.53
N LEU A 56 9.28 80.70 55.86
CA LEU A 56 9.70 79.54 55.07
C LEU A 56 8.64 78.43 55.10
N ALA A 57 8.05 78.17 56.27
CA ALA A 57 6.98 77.20 56.44
C ALA A 57 5.74 77.59 55.63
N ALA A 58 5.36 78.87 55.66
CA ALA A 58 4.22 79.38 54.89
C ALA A 58 4.41 79.20 53.36
N LYS A 59 5.63 79.41 52.85
CA LYS A 59 5.95 79.16 51.44
C LYS A 59 5.83 77.67 51.07
N TYR A 60 6.35 76.78 51.91
CA TYR A 60 6.23 75.34 51.66
C TYR A 60 4.78 74.83 51.74
N ASP A 61 3.97 75.40 52.64
CA ASP A 61 2.53 75.10 52.71
C ASP A 61 1.76 75.61 51.48
N GLU A 62 2.19 76.74 50.89
CA GLU A 62 1.58 77.28 49.67
C GLU A 62 1.92 76.42 48.43
N ASP A 63 3.17 75.97 48.31
CA ASP A 63 3.59 75.02 47.27
C ASP A 63 2.90 73.64 47.40
N ALA A 64 2.62 73.21 48.63
CA ALA A 64 1.91 71.94 48.89
C ALA A 64 0.42 71.99 48.50
N LYS A 65 -0.21 73.17 48.41
CA LYS A 65 -1.61 73.32 47.98
C LYS A 65 -1.82 73.07 46.49
N ASN A 66 -0.79 73.26 45.67
CA ASN A 66 -0.83 73.00 44.23
C ASN A 66 -0.20 71.63 43.92
N ASP A 67 -0.85 70.53 44.34
CA ASP A 67 -0.39 69.15 44.08
C ASP A 67 -0.61 68.74 42.61
N ASN A 68 0.18 69.30 41.70
CA ASN A 68 0.14 69.02 40.26
C ASN A 68 0.94 67.75 39.90
N ARG A 69 1.35 66.93 40.88
CA ARG A 69 2.25 65.79 40.68
C ARG A 69 1.68 64.73 39.76
N GLU A 70 0.39 64.41 39.89
CA GLU A 70 -0.25 63.37 39.08
C GLU A 70 -0.40 63.79 37.60
N GLU A 71 -0.69 65.06 37.33
CA GLU A 71 -0.73 65.58 35.96
C GLU A 71 0.65 65.61 35.32
N ILE A 72 1.67 66.02 36.09
CA ILE A 72 3.06 66.03 35.63
C ILE A 72 3.54 64.61 35.36
N LYS A 73 3.22 63.63 36.22
CA LYS A 73 3.51 62.21 35.96
C LYS A 73 2.84 61.69 34.69
N LYS A 74 1.56 62.02 34.47
CA LYS A 74 0.86 61.63 33.23
C LYS A 74 1.51 62.24 31.98
N LYS A 75 1.87 63.53 32.04
CA LYS A 75 2.60 64.20 30.95
C LYS A 75 3.98 63.58 30.72
N LEU A 76 4.72 63.30 31.79
CA LEU A 76 6.03 62.66 31.73
C LEU A 76 5.93 61.27 31.11
N ASN A 77 4.99 60.43 31.54
CA ASN A 77 4.76 59.11 30.97
C ASN A 77 4.36 59.19 29.48
N SER A 78 3.48 60.13 29.12
CA SER A 78 3.11 60.37 27.71
C SER A 78 4.31 60.79 26.87
N LEU A 79 5.16 61.68 27.37
CA LEU A 79 6.35 62.16 26.66
C LEU A 79 7.40 61.06 26.55
N GLN A 80 7.60 60.26 27.60
CA GLN A 80 8.46 59.08 27.57
C GLN A 80 7.98 58.04 26.55
N ALA A 81 6.67 57.77 26.52
CA ALA A 81 6.08 56.86 25.52
C ALA A 81 6.28 57.39 24.09
N ARG A 82 6.08 58.69 23.85
CA ARG A 82 6.33 59.32 22.54
C ARG A 82 7.80 59.26 22.14
N LYS A 83 8.71 59.52 23.08
CA LYS A 83 10.15 59.40 22.87
C LYS A 83 10.51 57.96 22.48
N TRP A 84 10.07 56.98 23.26
CA TRP A 84 10.31 55.56 22.99
C TRP A 84 9.77 55.14 21.62
N LEU A 85 8.52 55.53 21.29
CA LEU A 85 7.92 55.27 19.98
C LEU A 85 8.71 55.90 18.84
N SER A 86 9.25 57.11 19.04
CA SER A 86 10.08 57.77 18.02
C SER A 86 11.43 57.08 17.83
N GLU A 87 12.08 56.66 18.92
CA GLU A 87 13.37 55.96 18.91
C GLU A 87 13.25 54.57 18.26
N HIS A 88 12.11 53.89 18.46
CA HIS A 88 11.88 52.54 17.96
C HIS A 88 10.98 52.50 16.73
N ARG A 89 10.67 53.65 16.12
CA ARG A 89 9.71 53.76 15.01
C ARG A 89 10.05 52.81 13.85
N ALA A 90 11.32 52.77 13.44
CA ALA A 90 11.78 51.92 12.35
C ALA A 90 11.53 50.43 12.65
N ALA A 91 11.83 49.98 13.88
CA ALA A 91 11.60 48.60 14.31
C ALA A 91 10.10 48.27 14.39
N ILE A 92 9.26 49.22 14.80
CA ILE A 92 7.81 49.06 14.83
C ILE A 92 7.25 48.94 13.40
N ASP A 93 7.68 49.80 12.49
CA ASP A 93 7.24 49.77 11.09
C ASP A 93 7.67 48.46 10.40
N GLU A 94 8.88 47.97 10.69
CA GLU A 94 9.37 46.67 10.22
C GLU A 94 8.52 45.52 10.76
N GLU A 95 8.20 45.51 12.06
CA GLU A 95 7.38 44.48 12.69
C GLU A 95 5.93 44.49 12.16
N VAL A 96 5.35 45.68 11.95
CA VAL A 96 4.02 45.80 11.31
C VAL A 96 4.05 45.22 9.90
N THR A 97 5.11 45.49 9.13
CA THR A 97 5.27 44.94 7.78
C THR A 97 5.41 43.42 7.81
N ARG A 98 6.20 42.90 8.74
CA ARG A 98 6.37 41.46 8.98
C ARG A 98 5.05 40.79 9.35
N LEU A 99 4.25 41.39 10.25
CA LEU A 99 2.94 40.87 10.65
C LEU A 99 1.93 40.86 9.51
N LYS A 100 1.93 41.90 8.66
CA LYS A 100 1.10 41.94 7.44
C LYS A 100 1.47 40.80 6.48
N LEU A 101 2.76 40.60 6.22
CA LEU A 101 3.24 39.53 5.36
C LEU A 101 2.90 38.15 5.94
N LEU A 102 3.08 37.97 7.26
CA LEU A 102 2.74 36.74 7.96
C LEU A 102 1.26 36.42 7.83
N ASN A 103 0.38 37.42 7.97
CA ASN A 103 -1.06 37.23 7.78
C ASN A 103 -1.40 36.84 6.34
N GLN A 104 -0.78 37.49 5.33
CA GLN A 104 -0.96 37.11 3.92
C GLN A 104 -0.54 35.67 3.64
N ILE A 105 0.62 35.25 4.17
CA ILE A 105 1.10 33.87 4.04
C ILE A 105 0.16 32.89 4.76
N GLN A 106 -0.36 33.25 5.93
CA GLN A 106 -1.32 32.41 6.66
C GLN A 106 -2.63 32.23 5.88
N GLU A 107 -3.16 33.29 5.27
CA GLU A 107 -4.35 33.21 4.41
C GLU A 107 -4.09 32.39 3.15
N ALA A 108 -2.95 32.59 2.48
CA ALA A 108 -2.54 31.76 1.35
C ALA A 108 -2.38 30.28 1.76
N LYS A 109 -1.83 30.00 2.95
CA LYS A 109 -1.73 28.63 3.48
C LYS A 109 -3.12 28.03 3.73
N LYS A 110 -4.07 28.80 4.27
CA LYS A 110 -5.46 28.34 4.46
C LYS A 110 -6.13 28.00 3.12
N SER A 111 -5.89 28.77 2.06
CA SER A 111 -6.49 28.49 0.75
C SER A 111 -5.94 27.20 0.10
N THR A 112 -4.74 26.75 0.47
CA THR A 112 -4.19 25.44 0.05
C THR A 112 -4.79 24.22 0.77
N ASN A 113 -5.75 24.42 1.68
CA ASN A 113 -6.32 23.33 2.45
C ASN A 113 -7.20 22.40 1.59
N THR A 114 -6.74 21.17 1.39
CA THR A 114 -7.44 20.14 0.60
C THR A 114 -8.56 19.41 1.35
N LYS A 115 -8.85 19.78 2.61
CA LYS A 115 -9.82 19.08 3.47
C LYS A 115 -11.23 19.13 2.89
N ALA A 116 -11.70 20.29 2.43
CA ALA A 116 -13.04 20.45 1.85
C ALA A 116 -13.20 19.60 0.58
N LEU A 117 -12.20 19.64 -0.31
CA LEU A 117 -12.18 18.81 -1.52
C LEU A 117 -12.17 17.31 -1.18
N SER A 118 -11.35 16.91 -0.20
CA SER A 118 -11.27 15.51 0.25
C SER A 118 -12.58 15.03 0.86
N GLN A 119 -13.25 15.85 1.67
CA GLN A 119 -14.57 15.56 2.22
C GLN A 119 -15.60 15.38 1.10
N LYS A 120 -15.68 16.33 0.17
CA LYS A 120 -16.64 16.26 -0.94
C LYS A 120 -16.42 15.05 -1.84
N LYS A 121 -15.16 14.72 -2.15
CA LYS A 121 -14.83 13.51 -2.91
C LYS A 121 -15.19 12.23 -2.14
N GLY A 122 -15.06 12.25 -0.82
CA GLY A 122 -15.51 11.17 0.05
C GLY A 122 -17.03 10.96 -0.02
N GLU A 123 -17.82 12.01 0.11
CA GLU A 123 -19.29 11.97 -0.01
C GLU A 123 -19.72 11.43 -1.37
N LEU A 124 -19.11 11.93 -2.45
CA LEU A 124 -19.42 11.50 -3.82
C LEU A 124 -19.10 10.02 -4.05
N ALA A 125 -17.97 9.54 -3.56
CA ALA A 125 -17.61 8.12 -3.69
C ALA A 125 -18.57 7.21 -2.91
N GLU A 126 -19.06 7.68 -1.76
CA GLU A 126 -20.05 6.95 -0.97
C GLU A 126 -21.38 6.83 -1.71
N ALA A 127 -21.89 7.94 -2.24
CA ALA A 127 -23.17 7.99 -2.94
C ALA A 127 -23.17 7.31 -4.32
N LEU A 128 -22.05 7.37 -5.06
CA LEU A 128 -22.02 6.97 -6.48
C LEU A 128 -21.30 5.65 -6.75
N ILE A 129 -20.36 5.25 -5.89
CA ILE A 129 -19.41 4.16 -6.22
C ILE A 129 -19.58 3.00 -5.24
N THR A 130 -19.73 3.27 -3.94
CA THR A 130 -19.72 2.22 -2.91
C THR A 130 -20.83 1.20 -3.11
N ASP A 131 -22.08 1.61 -3.32
CA ASP A 131 -23.19 0.65 -3.41
C ASP A 131 -23.08 -0.23 -4.66
N ALA A 132 -22.82 0.37 -5.82
CA ALA A 132 -22.65 -0.38 -7.06
C ALA A 132 -21.43 -1.31 -7.01
N PHE A 133 -20.35 -0.88 -6.35
CA PHE A 133 -19.15 -1.71 -6.17
C PHE A 133 -19.38 -2.86 -5.18
N VAL A 134 -20.07 -2.61 -4.07
CA VAL A 134 -20.48 -3.65 -3.10
C VAL A 134 -21.40 -4.67 -3.76
N GLN A 135 -22.35 -4.23 -4.59
CA GLN A 135 -23.22 -5.13 -5.34
C GLN A 135 -22.43 -6.01 -6.32
N ARG A 136 -21.53 -5.43 -7.11
CA ARG A 136 -20.64 -6.21 -8.00
C ARG A 136 -19.76 -7.17 -7.21
N PHE A 137 -19.17 -6.73 -6.11
CA PHE A 137 -18.34 -7.57 -5.25
C PHE A 137 -19.11 -8.79 -4.72
N ASN A 138 -20.33 -8.60 -4.21
CA ASN A 138 -21.16 -9.69 -3.75
C ASN A 138 -21.60 -10.64 -4.89
N ALA A 139 -21.84 -10.09 -6.09
CA ALA A 139 -22.12 -10.90 -7.27
C ALA A 139 -20.92 -11.77 -7.67
N GLU A 140 -19.71 -11.20 -7.66
CA GLU A 140 -18.47 -11.93 -7.94
C GLU A 140 -18.19 -12.99 -6.86
N LEU A 141 -18.36 -12.68 -5.56
CA LEU A 141 -18.24 -13.68 -4.48
C LEU A 141 -19.21 -14.85 -4.67
N LYS A 142 -20.43 -14.58 -5.14
CA LYS A 142 -21.42 -15.61 -5.43
C LYS A 142 -21.02 -16.44 -6.64
N ALA A 143 -20.58 -15.80 -7.72
CA ALA A 143 -20.13 -16.49 -8.93
C ALA A 143 -18.90 -17.37 -8.65
N LEU A 144 -18.01 -16.94 -7.76
CA LEU A 144 -16.81 -17.68 -7.35
C LEU A 144 -17.07 -18.73 -6.27
N GLY A 145 -18.32 -18.95 -5.85
CA GLY A 145 -18.66 -19.98 -4.85
C GLY A 145 -18.23 -19.66 -3.41
N ALA A 146 -17.88 -18.41 -3.12
CA ALA A 146 -17.41 -17.95 -1.80
C ALA A 146 -18.49 -17.20 -1.00
N SER A 147 -19.78 -17.51 -1.22
CA SER A 147 -20.90 -16.85 -0.53
C SER A 147 -20.91 -17.09 0.98
N GLN A 148 -20.31 -18.19 1.43
CA GLN A 148 -20.15 -18.53 2.85
C GLN A 148 -19.14 -17.63 3.57
N VAL A 149 -18.21 -16.99 2.83
CA VAL A 149 -17.18 -16.15 3.42
C VAL A 149 -17.80 -14.81 3.81
N LYS A 150 -17.88 -14.56 5.13
CA LYS A 150 -18.55 -13.38 5.70
C LYS A 150 -17.66 -12.14 5.59
N VAL A 151 -17.47 -11.65 4.37
CA VAL A 151 -16.68 -10.44 4.08
C VAL A 151 -17.58 -9.33 3.59
N GLU A 152 -17.25 -8.11 3.95
CA GLU A 152 -17.89 -6.91 3.44
C GLU A 152 -16.84 -5.90 2.97
N LEU A 153 -17.18 -5.18 1.92
CA LEU A 153 -16.36 -4.10 1.40
C LEU A 153 -16.84 -2.78 2.01
N VAL A 154 -15.94 -2.10 2.73
CA VAL A 154 -16.26 -0.87 3.44
C VAL A 154 -15.31 0.24 3.03
N LYS A 155 -15.85 1.46 2.92
CA LYS A 155 -15.06 2.66 2.66
C LYS A 155 -14.13 2.95 3.85
N SER A 156 -12.85 3.13 3.56
CA SER A 156 -11.84 3.52 4.55
C SER A 156 -11.65 5.06 4.57
N LYS A 157 -10.67 5.55 5.35
CA LYS A 157 -10.39 6.99 5.47
C LYS A 157 -10.00 7.60 4.13
N VAL A 158 -10.62 8.74 3.81
CA VAL A 158 -10.27 9.54 2.64
C VAL A 158 -9.06 10.40 2.97
N SER A 159 -7.96 10.20 2.24
CA SER A 159 -6.71 10.96 2.43
C SER A 159 -6.32 11.65 1.13
N LYS A 160 -6.13 12.97 1.18
CA LYS A 160 -5.69 13.79 0.03
C LYS A 160 -6.50 13.50 -1.25
N GLY A 161 -7.83 13.41 -1.13
CA GLY A 161 -8.72 13.10 -2.24
C GLY A 161 -8.59 11.68 -2.82
N ARG A 162 -7.97 10.72 -2.13
CA ARG A 162 -8.01 9.30 -2.51
C ARG A 162 -9.00 8.58 -1.61
N VAL A 163 -10.03 8.00 -2.22
CA VAL A 163 -11.00 7.15 -1.53
C VAL A 163 -10.51 5.72 -1.70
N LEU A 164 -10.22 5.06 -0.58
CA LEU A 164 -9.77 3.68 -0.56
C LEU A 164 -10.88 2.82 0.02
N HIS A 165 -11.10 1.65 -0.55
CA HIS A 165 -11.96 0.63 0.02
C HIS A 165 -11.09 -0.40 0.75
N LYS A 166 -11.60 -0.91 1.87
CA LYS A 166 -11.01 -2.03 2.59
C LYS A 166 -12.02 -3.17 2.63
N LEU A 167 -11.50 -4.39 2.53
CA LEU A 167 -12.26 -5.58 2.87
C LEU A 167 -12.19 -5.75 4.39
N GLN A 168 -13.29 -6.19 5.01
CA GLN A 168 -13.31 -6.54 6.43
C GLN A 168 -14.28 -7.69 6.69
N LEU A 169 -14.08 -8.42 7.79
CA LEU A 169 -15.02 -9.46 8.21
C LEU A 169 -16.31 -8.84 8.73
N ARG A 170 -17.44 -9.36 8.25
CA ARG A 170 -18.77 -8.93 8.69
C ARG A 170 -18.99 -9.37 10.14
N GLY A 171 -19.16 -8.39 11.03
CA GLY A 171 -19.35 -8.62 12.46
C GLY A 171 -18.05 -8.74 13.28
N ALA A 172 -16.86 -8.68 12.64
CA ALA A 172 -15.57 -8.70 13.32
C ALA A 172 -14.55 -7.74 12.65
N PRO A 173 -14.82 -6.41 12.65
CA PRO A 173 -14.05 -5.44 11.86
C PRO A 173 -12.63 -5.17 12.37
N GLN A 174 -12.28 -5.64 13.57
CA GLN A 174 -10.96 -5.41 14.19
C GLN A 174 -9.93 -6.49 13.85
N ASN A 175 -10.35 -7.63 13.30
CA ASN A 175 -9.47 -8.74 12.96
C ASN A 175 -8.99 -8.59 11.53
N GLY A 176 -7.71 -8.89 11.28
CA GLY A 176 -7.18 -8.97 9.93
C GLY A 176 -7.83 -10.12 9.16
N LEU A 177 -8.16 -9.89 7.88
CA LEU A 177 -8.67 -10.96 7.00
C LEU A 177 -7.70 -12.14 6.91
N ALA A 178 -6.40 -11.84 6.79
CA ALA A 178 -5.35 -12.84 6.67
C ALA A 178 -5.15 -13.67 7.95
N ASP A 179 -5.62 -13.18 9.11
CA ASP A 179 -5.49 -13.89 10.39
C ASP A 179 -6.63 -14.89 10.60
N VAL A 180 -7.71 -14.79 9.82
CA VAL A 180 -8.94 -15.57 10.01
C VAL A 180 -9.27 -16.42 8.80
N LEU A 181 -9.14 -15.86 7.59
CA LEU A 181 -9.39 -16.59 6.36
C LEU A 181 -8.23 -17.52 6.04
N SER A 182 -8.54 -18.71 5.53
CA SER A 182 -7.54 -19.54 4.90
C SER A 182 -6.91 -18.83 3.69
N GLU A 183 -5.72 -19.27 3.28
CA GLU A 183 -5.03 -18.69 2.12
C GLU A 183 -5.90 -18.71 0.86
N GLY A 184 -6.60 -19.82 0.62
CA GLY A 184 -7.50 -19.99 -0.53
C GLY A 184 -8.71 -19.04 -0.47
N GLU A 185 -9.35 -18.90 0.69
CA GLU A 185 -10.48 -17.97 0.87
C GLU A 185 -10.04 -16.52 0.68
N ASN A 186 -8.91 -16.13 1.28
CA ASN A 186 -8.37 -14.78 1.12
C ASN A 186 -8.07 -14.48 -0.36
N ARG A 187 -7.54 -15.47 -1.09
CA ARG A 187 -7.28 -15.33 -2.53
C ARG A 187 -8.56 -15.19 -3.35
N ILE A 188 -9.59 -15.99 -3.10
CA ILE A 188 -10.86 -15.87 -3.82
C ILE A 188 -11.54 -14.54 -3.54
N VAL A 189 -11.53 -14.10 -2.29
CA VAL A 189 -12.06 -12.79 -1.90
C VAL A 189 -11.31 -11.65 -2.61
N SER A 190 -9.99 -11.79 -2.76
CA SER A 190 -9.15 -10.83 -3.49
C SER A 190 -9.46 -10.82 -4.99
N ILE A 191 -9.63 -11.99 -5.62
CA ILE A 191 -10.04 -12.11 -7.02
C ILE A 191 -11.42 -11.49 -7.22
N ALA A 192 -12.39 -11.76 -6.33
CA ALA A 192 -13.72 -11.16 -6.38
C ALA A 192 -13.67 -9.63 -6.32
N ALA A 193 -12.87 -9.07 -5.41
CA ALA A 193 -12.68 -7.63 -5.27
C ALA A 193 -12.02 -7.01 -6.50
N PHE A 194 -11.00 -7.67 -7.05
CA PHE A 194 -10.35 -7.26 -8.28
C PHE A 194 -11.34 -7.24 -9.45
N LEU A 195 -12.06 -8.35 -9.67
CA LEU A 195 -13.05 -8.48 -10.74
C LEU A 195 -14.16 -7.43 -10.63
N ALA A 196 -14.66 -7.16 -9.43
CA ALA A 196 -15.70 -6.15 -9.20
C ALA A 196 -15.23 -4.71 -9.48
N ASP A 197 -13.94 -4.41 -9.29
CA ASP A 197 -13.37 -3.09 -9.61
C ASP A 197 -13.13 -2.94 -11.11
N VAL A 198 -12.53 -3.96 -11.75
CA VAL A 198 -12.20 -3.88 -13.18
C VAL A 198 -13.44 -3.96 -14.08
N THR A 199 -14.46 -4.74 -13.70
CA THR A 199 -15.74 -4.80 -14.44
C THR A 199 -16.57 -3.53 -14.28
N GLY A 200 -16.33 -2.75 -13.21
CA GLY A 200 -16.98 -1.44 -13.01
C GLY A 200 -16.44 -0.34 -13.93
N LYS A 201 -15.33 -0.57 -14.63
CA LYS A 201 -14.69 0.41 -15.52
C LYS A 201 -15.14 0.16 -16.97
N SER A 202 -15.47 1.23 -17.70
CA SER A 202 -15.83 1.16 -19.12
C SER A 202 -14.66 0.86 -20.06
N ASN A 203 -13.44 0.75 -19.53
CA ASN A 203 -12.25 0.51 -20.33
C ASN A 203 -12.21 -0.94 -20.85
N GLN A 204 -11.83 -1.11 -22.12
CA GLN A 204 -11.68 -2.42 -22.79
C GLN A 204 -10.26 -2.99 -22.67
N ALA A 205 -9.54 -2.64 -21.61
CA ALA A 205 -8.20 -3.16 -21.37
C ALA A 205 -8.23 -4.69 -21.17
N PRO A 206 -7.21 -5.42 -21.65
CA PRO A 206 -7.09 -6.86 -21.45
C PRO A 206 -6.86 -7.18 -19.96
N PHE A 207 -7.32 -8.35 -19.54
CA PHE A 207 -7.05 -8.89 -18.21
C PHE A 207 -5.90 -9.88 -18.26
N ILE A 208 -4.92 -9.71 -17.38
CA ILE A 208 -3.75 -10.57 -17.29
C ILE A 208 -3.73 -11.19 -15.90
N PHE A 209 -3.74 -12.51 -15.84
CA PHE A 209 -3.67 -13.28 -14.61
C PHE A 209 -2.40 -14.12 -14.60
N ASP A 210 -1.60 -13.97 -13.55
CA ASP A 210 -0.42 -14.81 -13.31
C ASP A 210 -0.75 -15.86 -12.23
N ASP A 211 -0.85 -17.12 -12.66
CA ASP A 211 -1.24 -18.29 -11.87
C ASP A 211 -2.43 -18.06 -10.91
N PRO A 212 -3.63 -17.73 -11.44
CA PRO A 212 -4.78 -17.28 -10.64
C PRO A 212 -5.35 -18.35 -9.69
N ILE A 213 -4.89 -19.59 -9.81
CA ILE A 213 -5.41 -20.74 -9.07
C ILE A 213 -4.46 -21.31 -8.02
N SER A 214 -3.32 -20.65 -7.76
CA SER A 214 -2.41 -21.10 -6.71
C SER A 214 -3.12 -21.10 -5.33
N SER A 215 -2.91 -22.14 -4.52
CA SER A 215 -3.51 -22.31 -3.18
C SER A 215 -5.05 -22.35 -3.12
N LEU A 216 -5.73 -22.57 -4.25
CA LEU A 216 -7.17 -22.75 -4.30
C LEU A 216 -7.56 -24.22 -4.19
N ASP A 217 -8.69 -24.48 -3.53
CA ASP A 217 -9.30 -25.79 -3.58
C ASP A 217 -9.95 -26.07 -4.94
N GLN A 218 -10.27 -27.33 -5.15
CA GLN A 218 -10.84 -27.85 -6.38
C GLN A 218 -12.10 -27.08 -6.85
N SER A 219 -12.96 -26.64 -5.93
CA SER A 219 -14.22 -25.96 -6.24
C SER A 219 -14.00 -24.52 -6.65
N TYR A 220 -13.10 -23.82 -5.95
CA TYR A 220 -12.70 -22.47 -6.27
C TYR A 220 -11.93 -22.37 -7.59
N GLU A 221 -11.08 -23.35 -7.91
CA GLU A 221 -10.39 -23.40 -9.20
C GLU A 221 -11.38 -23.40 -10.38
N GLU A 222 -12.42 -24.24 -10.33
CA GLU A 222 -13.44 -24.28 -11.38
C GLU A 222 -14.23 -22.99 -11.48
N ALA A 223 -14.63 -22.43 -10.34
CA ALA A 223 -15.41 -21.21 -10.31
C ALA A 223 -14.62 -20.03 -10.90
N VAL A 224 -13.33 -19.93 -10.59
CA VAL A 224 -12.42 -18.95 -11.20
C VAL A 224 -12.32 -19.17 -12.70
N VAL A 225 -12.04 -20.39 -13.16
CA VAL A 225 -11.92 -20.67 -14.61
C VAL A 225 -13.22 -20.36 -15.35
N GLN A 226 -14.37 -20.79 -14.82
CA GLN A 226 -15.66 -20.48 -15.42
C GLN A 226 -15.86 -18.96 -15.52
N ARG A 227 -15.53 -18.22 -14.46
CA ARG A 227 -15.63 -16.76 -14.47
C ARG A 227 -14.70 -16.11 -15.50
N LEU A 228 -13.47 -16.61 -15.63
CA LEU A 228 -12.53 -16.13 -16.66
C LEU A 228 -13.04 -16.38 -18.09
N ILE A 229 -13.68 -17.52 -18.33
CA ILE A 229 -14.31 -17.85 -19.62
C ILE A 229 -15.54 -16.98 -19.89
N GLU A 230 -16.30 -16.60 -18.87
CA GLU A 230 -17.41 -15.64 -19.03
C GLU A 230 -16.87 -14.24 -19.38
N LEU A 231 -15.83 -13.79 -18.68
CA LEU A 231 -15.20 -12.49 -18.94
C LEU A 231 -14.54 -12.42 -20.32
N SER A 232 -14.07 -13.56 -20.85
CA SER A 232 -13.41 -13.61 -22.15
C SER A 232 -14.34 -13.34 -23.35
N GLN A 233 -15.67 -13.35 -23.12
CA GLN A 233 -16.66 -13.01 -24.15
C GLN A 233 -16.69 -11.51 -24.44
N ASP A 234 -16.41 -10.69 -23.42
CA ASP A 234 -16.46 -9.22 -23.54
C ASP A 234 -15.06 -8.60 -23.66
N LYS A 235 -14.02 -9.27 -23.14
CA LYS A 235 -12.66 -8.74 -23.03
C LYS A 235 -11.61 -9.79 -23.32
N GLN A 236 -10.43 -9.39 -23.78
CA GLN A 236 -9.31 -10.31 -23.87
C GLN A 236 -8.83 -10.72 -22.47
N VAL A 237 -8.70 -12.04 -22.23
CA VAL A 237 -8.17 -12.61 -20.99
C VAL A 237 -6.92 -13.41 -21.31
N ILE A 238 -5.82 -13.07 -20.66
CA ILE A 238 -4.51 -13.71 -20.78
C ILE A 238 -4.20 -14.36 -19.44
N VAL A 239 -3.88 -15.65 -19.45
CA VAL A 239 -3.57 -16.42 -18.25
C VAL A 239 -2.20 -17.06 -18.40
N PHE A 240 -1.29 -16.71 -17.49
CA PHE A 240 -0.03 -17.42 -17.31
C PHE A 240 -0.21 -18.51 -16.26
N THR A 241 0.30 -19.70 -16.54
CA THR A 241 0.28 -20.80 -15.58
C THR A 241 1.37 -21.80 -15.91
N HIS A 242 1.89 -22.45 -14.87
CA HIS A 242 2.74 -23.63 -14.99
C HIS A 242 1.93 -24.93 -14.79
N ARG A 243 0.65 -24.83 -14.44
CA ARG A 243 -0.21 -25.97 -14.09
C ARG A 243 -0.99 -26.46 -15.31
N LEU A 244 -0.64 -27.66 -15.80
CA LEU A 244 -1.36 -28.32 -16.90
C LEU A 244 -2.84 -28.60 -16.57
N SER A 245 -3.16 -28.76 -15.28
CA SER A 245 -4.54 -28.94 -14.82
C SER A 245 -5.43 -27.72 -15.11
N LEU A 246 -4.87 -26.50 -15.03
CA LEU A 246 -5.59 -25.28 -15.37
C LEU A 246 -5.92 -25.26 -16.86
N LEU A 247 -4.94 -25.56 -17.73
CA LEU A 247 -5.14 -25.62 -19.18
C LEU A 247 -6.23 -26.62 -19.56
N GLY A 248 -6.24 -27.80 -18.95
CA GLY A 248 -7.29 -28.81 -19.15
C GLY A 248 -8.68 -28.29 -18.75
N THR A 249 -8.77 -27.60 -17.61
CA THR A 249 -10.03 -27.01 -17.11
C THR A 249 -10.50 -25.86 -18.01
N VAL A 250 -9.59 -25.00 -18.47
CA VAL A 250 -9.87 -23.91 -19.41
C VAL A 250 -10.42 -24.46 -20.73
N ARG A 251 -9.78 -25.49 -21.32
CA ARG A 251 -10.27 -26.14 -22.55
C ARG A 251 -11.68 -26.69 -22.37
N HIS A 252 -11.93 -27.41 -21.27
CA HIS A 252 -13.24 -27.98 -20.97
C HIS A 252 -14.36 -26.92 -20.90
N PHE A 253 -14.15 -25.82 -20.18
CA PHE A 253 -15.16 -24.76 -20.08
C PHE A 253 -15.25 -23.89 -21.34
N ALA A 254 -14.13 -23.71 -22.06
CA ALA A 254 -14.12 -22.99 -23.34
C ALA A 254 -14.92 -23.75 -24.40
N GLU A 255 -14.78 -25.07 -24.50
CA GLU A 255 -15.56 -25.92 -25.41
C GLU A 255 -17.06 -25.80 -25.16
N LYS A 256 -17.49 -25.81 -23.89
CA LYS A 256 -18.90 -25.61 -23.51
C LYS A 256 -19.49 -24.26 -23.95
N LYS A 257 -18.64 -23.24 -24.12
CA LYS A 257 -19.03 -21.91 -24.59
C LYS A 257 -18.65 -21.66 -26.06
N THR A 258 -18.16 -22.69 -26.76
CA THR A 258 -17.69 -22.59 -28.16
C THR A 258 -16.60 -21.52 -28.36
N ILE A 259 -15.77 -21.33 -27.33
CA ILE A 259 -14.61 -20.42 -27.37
C ILE A 259 -13.38 -21.25 -27.70
N LYS A 260 -12.57 -20.80 -28.66
CA LYS A 260 -11.29 -21.43 -29.00
C LYS A 260 -10.15 -20.69 -28.29
N PRO A 261 -9.57 -21.25 -27.20
CA PRO A 261 -8.44 -20.62 -26.54
C PRO A 261 -7.19 -20.70 -27.42
N ASP A 262 -6.40 -19.63 -27.43
CA ASP A 262 -5.06 -19.64 -28.01
C ASP A 262 -4.04 -20.07 -26.94
N VAL A 263 -3.17 -21.03 -27.28
CA VAL A 263 -2.29 -21.68 -26.29
C VAL A 263 -0.83 -21.43 -26.62
N VAL A 264 -0.32 -20.42 -25.90
CA VAL A 264 1.06 -19.99 -25.70
C VAL A 264 1.96 -20.96 -24.89
N SER A 265 2.93 -21.70 -25.43
CA SER A 265 3.99 -22.27 -24.57
C SER A 265 5.24 -21.38 -24.58
N ILE A 266 5.83 -21.15 -23.41
CA ILE A 266 7.05 -20.38 -23.23
C ILE A 266 8.07 -21.18 -22.42
N ARG A 267 9.35 -20.93 -22.66
CA ARG A 267 10.46 -21.52 -21.91
C ARG A 267 11.46 -20.46 -21.46
N THR A 268 12.32 -20.86 -20.54
CA THR A 268 13.56 -20.13 -20.24
C THR A 268 14.63 -20.55 -21.25
N ALA A 269 15.39 -19.58 -21.73
CA ALA A 269 16.56 -19.76 -22.59
C ALA A 269 17.76 -19.01 -21.98
N ASP A 270 18.95 -19.21 -22.53
CA ASP A 270 20.18 -18.61 -21.99
C ASP A 270 20.14 -17.07 -21.95
N TRP A 271 19.32 -16.45 -22.80
CA TRP A 271 19.15 -14.99 -22.86
C TRP A 271 18.09 -14.44 -21.89
N GLY A 272 17.24 -15.30 -21.29
CA GLY A 272 16.17 -14.86 -20.41
C GLY A 272 14.94 -15.77 -20.37
N THR A 273 13.83 -15.25 -19.84
CA THR A 273 12.54 -15.95 -19.73
C THR A 273 11.56 -15.47 -20.81
N GLY A 274 10.67 -16.36 -21.25
CA GLY A 274 9.57 -16.00 -22.17
C GLY A 274 9.84 -16.33 -23.63
N GLU A 275 10.85 -17.13 -23.94
CA GLU A 275 11.10 -17.62 -25.31
C GLU A 275 9.92 -18.50 -25.76
N PRO A 276 9.24 -18.19 -26.88
CA PRO A 276 8.19 -19.03 -27.41
C PRO A 276 8.69 -20.46 -27.66
N ALA A 277 7.92 -21.44 -27.20
CA ALA A 277 8.23 -22.85 -27.35
C ALA A 277 7.06 -23.59 -28.03
N PRO A 278 7.34 -24.71 -28.72
CA PRO A 278 6.28 -25.60 -29.15
C PRO A 278 5.45 -26.09 -27.94
N ILE A 279 4.14 -26.20 -28.12
CA ILE A 279 3.27 -26.78 -27.09
C ILE A 279 3.78 -28.19 -26.79
N PRO A 280 3.99 -28.56 -25.50
CA PRO A 280 4.43 -29.90 -25.13
C PRO A 280 3.58 -30.97 -25.80
N LEU A 281 4.20 -32.08 -26.22
CA LEU A 281 3.52 -33.20 -26.86
C LEU A 281 2.42 -33.80 -26.00
N SER A 282 2.49 -33.63 -24.68
CA SER A 282 1.43 -34.00 -23.72
C SER A 282 0.13 -33.21 -23.91
N GLN A 283 0.18 -32.05 -24.57
CA GLN A 283 -0.93 -31.08 -24.66
C GLN A 283 -1.30 -30.68 -26.10
N GLY A 284 -0.45 -30.94 -27.08
CA GLY A 284 -0.70 -30.64 -28.49
C GLY A 284 -1.75 -31.54 -29.14
N ASP A 285 -2.11 -31.28 -30.39
CA ASP A 285 -2.92 -32.20 -31.18
C ASP A 285 -2.08 -33.43 -31.59
N ILE A 286 -2.58 -34.65 -31.36
CA ILE A 286 -1.84 -35.89 -31.62
C ILE A 286 -1.55 -36.02 -33.12
N LYS A 287 -2.48 -35.60 -34.00
CA LYS A 287 -2.29 -35.71 -35.46
C LYS A 287 -1.18 -34.77 -35.93
N SER A 288 -1.20 -33.51 -35.50
CA SER A 288 -0.14 -32.54 -35.78
C SER A 288 1.21 -33.02 -35.27
N ALA A 289 1.26 -33.48 -34.01
CA ALA A 289 2.48 -33.99 -33.40
C ALA A 289 3.07 -35.18 -34.16
N LEU A 290 2.24 -36.16 -34.52
CA LEU A 290 2.68 -37.34 -35.27
C LEU A 290 3.21 -36.95 -36.66
N ASN A 291 2.55 -36.02 -37.35
CA ASN A 291 3.04 -35.50 -38.63
C ASN A 291 4.38 -34.75 -38.47
N THR A 292 4.59 -34.03 -37.37
CA THR A 292 5.89 -33.38 -37.08
C THR A 292 6.99 -34.41 -36.85
N LEU A 293 6.72 -35.49 -36.10
CA LEU A 293 7.70 -36.57 -35.93
C LEU A 293 8.09 -37.19 -37.28
N MET A 294 7.11 -37.51 -38.13
CA MET A 294 7.32 -38.20 -39.40
C MET A 294 7.95 -37.32 -40.50
N ASN A 295 7.47 -36.09 -40.66
CA ASN A 295 7.82 -35.26 -41.81
C ASN A 295 8.97 -34.31 -41.55
N GLN A 296 9.30 -34.05 -40.27
CA GLN A 296 10.38 -33.15 -39.88
C GLN A 296 11.45 -33.91 -39.12
N ARG A 297 11.16 -34.38 -37.90
CA ARG A 297 12.19 -34.95 -37.02
C ARG A 297 12.87 -36.20 -37.60
N TYR A 298 12.08 -37.09 -38.20
CA TYR A 298 12.60 -38.26 -38.90
C TYR A 298 13.48 -37.87 -40.10
N GLN A 299 13.08 -36.85 -40.87
CA GLN A 299 13.89 -36.38 -42.00
C GLN A 299 15.20 -35.75 -41.53
N ASP A 300 15.18 -35.04 -40.40
CA ASP A 300 16.39 -34.47 -39.80
C ASP A 300 17.34 -35.57 -39.30
N ALA A 301 16.82 -36.62 -38.65
CA ALA A 301 17.60 -37.79 -38.25
C ALA A 301 18.20 -38.53 -39.46
N LYS A 302 17.43 -38.67 -40.54
CA LYS A 302 17.90 -39.27 -41.79
C LYS A 302 19.03 -38.46 -42.42
N LYS A 303 18.87 -37.14 -42.53
CA LYS A 303 19.91 -36.23 -43.06
C LYS A 303 21.19 -36.28 -42.22
N ALA A 304 21.07 -36.28 -40.90
CA ALA A 304 22.23 -36.40 -40.00
C ALA A 304 22.99 -37.70 -40.28
N SER A 305 22.28 -38.82 -40.47
CA SER A 305 22.90 -40.10 -40.83
C SER A 305 23.55 -40.08 -42.21
N GLU A 306 22.92 -39.44 -43.21
CA GLU A 306 23.45 -39.30 -44.57
C GLU A 306 24.70 -38.40 -44.61
N ASN A 307 24.77 -37.40 -43.73
CA ASN A 307 25.92 -36.50 -43.58
C ASN A 307 27.08 -37.12 -42.77
N GLY A 308 26.91 -38.35 -42.25
CA GLY A 308 27.91 -39.03 -41.42
C GLY A 308 27.92 -38.58 -39.95
N GLU A 309 26.93 -37.80 -39.50
CA GLU A 309 26.75 -37.35 -38.12
C GLU A 309 26.02 -38.42 -37.29
N PHE A 310 26.61 -39.61 -37.19
CA PHE A 310 25.93 -40.79 -36.62
C PHE A 310 25.47 -40.61 -35.17
N GLU A 311 26.29 -39.99 -34.31
CA GLU A 311 25.94 -39.72 -32.91
C GLU A 311 24.76 -38.74 -32.80
N HIS A 312 24.73 -37.72 -33.66
CA HIS A 312 23.61 -36.78 -33.71
C HIS A 312 22.33 -37.46 -34.19
N ALA A 313 22.42 -38.31 -35.22
CA ALA A 313 21.30 -39.11 -35.71
C ALA A 313 20.76 -40.04 -34.61
N GLU A 314 21.62 -40.67 -33.83
CA GLU A 314 21.24 -41.55 -32.72
C GLU A 314 20.48 -40.80 -31.61
N ILE A 315 20.96 -39.61 -31.22
CA ILE A 315 20.28 -38.74 -30.25
C ILE A 315 18.89 -38.35 -30.75
N LEU A 316 18.77 -37.98 -32.03
CA LEU A 316 17.49 -37.64 -32.65
C LEU A 316 16.54 -38.83 -32.65
N LEU A 317 17.00 -40.02 -33.06
CA LEU A 317 16.20 -41.24 -33.07
C LEU A 317 15.70 -41.63 -31.68
N LYS A 318 16.57 -41.58 -30.67
CA LYS A 318 16.20 -41.84 -29.27
C LYS A 318 15.13 -40.88 -28.78
N SER A 319 15.27 -39.59 -29.09
CA SER A 319 14.27 -38.58 -28.74
C SER A 319 12.96 -38.75 -29.52
N ILE A 320 12.98 -39.24 -30.77
CA ILE A 320 11.75 -39.57 -31.50
C ILE A 320 11.04 -40.77 -30.84
N CYS A 321 11.79 -41.78 -30.38
CA CYS A 321 11.22 -42.94 -29.69
C CYS A 321 10.45 -42.54 -28.42
N SER A 322 11.02 -41.66 -27.60
CA SER A 322 10.37 -41.15 -26.39
C SER A 322 9.12 -40.30 -26.69
N ASP A 323 9.21 -39.41 -27.68
CA ASP A 323 8.07 -38.61 -28.12
C ASP A 323 6.95 -39.49 -28.71
N PHE A 324 7.30 -40.49 -29.51
CA PHE A 324 6.35 -41.44 -30.07
C PHE A 324 5.69 -42.28 -28.98
N ARG A 325 6.46 -42.73 -27.98
CA ARG A 325 5.93 -43.43 -26.80
C ARG A 325 4.86 -42.60 -26.10
N THR A 326 5.11 -41.30 -25.93
CA THR A 326 4.13 -40.35 -25.39
C THR A 326 2.88 -40.26 -26.27
N LEU A 327 3.02 -40.21 -27.60
CA LEU A 327 1.88 -40.15 -28.51
C LEU A 327 1.03 -41.42 -28.52
N VAL A 328 1.64 -42.61 -28.38
CA VAL A 328 0.89 -43.87 -28.24
C VAL A 328 0.04 -43.83 -26.96
N GLU A 329 0.63 -43.39 -25.84
CA GLU A 329 -0.07 -43.20 -24.57
C GLU A 329 -1.28 -42.28 -24.69
N ARG A 330 -1.09 -41.15 -25.37
CA ARG A 330 -2.17 -40.19 -25.62
C ARG A 330 -3.21 -40.74 -26.58
N SER A 331 -2.82 -41.57 -27.55
CA SER A 331 -3.74 -42.19 -28.49
C SER A 331 -4.62 -43.23 -27.78
N ILE A 332 -4.09 -43.93 -26.79
CA ILE A 332 -4.89 -44.79 -25.90
C ILE A 332 -5.92 -43.94 -25.15
N GLU A 333 -5.49 -42.85 -24.51
CA GLU A 333 -6.35 -41.99 -23.70
C GLU A 333 -7.45 -41.28 -24.52
N ASN A 334 -7.07 -40.71 -25.67
CA ASN A 334 -7.96 -39.83 -26.45
C ASN A 334 -8.74 -40.59 -27.53
N ASP A 335 -8.08 -41.52 -28.23
CA ASP A 335 -8.69 -42.23 -29.36
C ASP A 335 -9.29 -43.58 -28.89
N LEU A 336 -8.49 -44.51 -28.35
CA LEU A 336 -8.94 -45.86 -27.96
C LEU A 336 -10.04 -45.80 -26.90
N LEU A 337 -9.80 -45.08 -25.81
CA LEU A 337 -10.79 -44.86 -24.75
C LEU A 337 -11.85 -43.82 -25.13
N CYS A 338 -11.84 -43.30 -26.36
CA CYS A 338 -12.80 -42.31 -26.87
C CYS A 338 -12.89 -41.05 -25.98
N GLY A 339 -11.84 -40.74 -25.22
CA GLY A 339 -11.86 -39.65 -24.23
C GLY A 339 -12.90 -39.85 -23.12
N VAL A 340 -13.19 -41.10 -22.74
CA VAL A 340 -14.00 -41.44 -21.54
C VAL A 340 -13.26 -41.02 -20.27
N VAL A 341 -11.95 -41.29 -20.22
CA VAL A 341 -11.04 -40.87 -19.15
C VAL A 341 -9.88 -40.12 -19.80
N GLN A 342 -9.65 -38.88 -19.37
CA GLN A 342 -8.54 -38.06 -19.85
C GLN A 342 -7.81 -37.44 -18.65
N ARG A 343 -6.48 -37.36 -18.73
CA ARG A 343 -5.64 -36.72 -17.72
C ARG A 343 -6.06 -35.27 -17.58
N PHE A 344 -6.12 -34.82 -16.33
CA PHE A 344 -6.50 -33.45 -15.97
C PHE A 344 -7.93 -33.03 -16.37
N GLN A 345 -8.76 -33.96 -16.87
CA GLN A 345 -10.20 -33.77 -16.94
C GLN A 345 -10.87 -34.46 -15.75
N ARG A 346 -11.83 -33.76 -15.15
CA ARG A 346 -12.56 -34.24 -13.97
C ARG A 346 -13.70 -35.21 -14.32
N PRO A 347 -14.57 -34.94 -15.30
CA PRO A 347 -15.68 -35.84 -15.56
C PRO A 347 -15.17 -37.11 -16.26
N VAL A 348 -15.69 -38.26 -15.81
CA VAL A 348 -15.72 -39.47 -16.62
C VAL A 348 -16.87 -39.32 -17.62
N HIS A 349 -16.57 -39.31 -18.91
CA HIS A 349 -17.56 -39.03 -19.96
C HIS A 349 -18.38 -40.27 -20.31
N THR A 350 -19.35 -40.61 -19.45
CA THR A 350 -20.20 -41.81 -19.60
C THR A 350 -20.97 -41.88 -20.92
N LEU A 351 -21.33 -40.73 -21.49
CA LEU A 351 -22.00 -40.65 -22.81
C LEU A 351 -21.15 -41.21 -23.96
N LYS A 352 -19.82 -41.23 -23.80
CA LYS A 352 -18.88 -41.77 -24.78
C LYS A 352 -18.59 -43.26 -24.59
N LEU A 353 -19.11 -43.90 -23.52
CA LEU A 353 -18.92 -45.33 -23.27
C LEU A 353 -19.46 -46.20 -24.42
N LYS A 354 -20.56 -45.78 -25.03
CA LYS A 354 -21.13 -46.46 -26.20
C LYS A 354 -20.15 -46.52 -27.39
N ASP A 355 -19.25 -45.55 -27.50
CA ASP A 355 -18.28 -45.47 -28.58
C ASP A 355 -17.16 -46.51 -28.39
N LEU A 356 -16.96 -47.02 -27.17
CA LEU A 356 -16.03 -48.14 -26.89
C LEU A 356 -16.47 -49.44 -27.56
N ALA A 357 -17.74 -49.57 -27.98
CA ALA A 357 -18.22 -50.76 -28.71
C ALA A 357 -17.53 -50.97 -30.07
N LYS A 358 -16.76 -49.99 -30.56
CA LYS A 358 -15.94 -50.12 -31.78
C LYS A 358 -14.59 -50.81 -31.56
N LEU A 359 -14.20 -51.02 -30.30
CA LEU A 359 -12.92 -51.60 -29.90
C LEU A 359 -12.83 -53.08 -30.30
N LYS A 360 -11.72 -53.46 -30.90
CA LYS A 360 -11.39 -54.83 -31.29
C LYS A 360 -10.10 -55.26 -30.59
N ASP A 361 -9.94 -56.57 -30.42
CA ASP A 361 -8.72 -57.17 -29.87
C ASP A 361 -7.45 -56.76 -30.64
N ALA A 362 -7.56 -56.67 -31.97
CA ALA A 362 -6.48 -56.19 -32.83
C ALA A 362 -6.02 -54.75 -32.51
N ASP A 363 -6.91 -53.87 -32.05
CA ASP A 363 -6.53 -52.50 -31.67
C ASP A 363 -5.68 -52.52 -30.38
N CYS A 364 -6.09 -53.34 -29.40
CA CYS A 364 -5.37 -53.53 -28.15
C CYS A 364 -3.98 -54.13 -28.41
N ASN A 365 -3.90 -55.18 -29.23
CA ASN A 365 -2.62 -55.84 -29.55
C ASN A 365 -1.67 -54.91 -30.30
N LEU A 366 -2.19 -54.09 -31.23
CA LEU A 366 -1.36 -53.09 -31.92
C LEU A 366 -0.77 -52.09 -30.92
N LEU A 367 -1.62 -51.45 -30.11
CA LEU A 367 -1.18 -50.42 -29.17
C LEU A 367 -0.28 -51.00 -28.08
N ASP A 368 -0.56 -52.20 -27.58
CA ASP A 368 0.28 -52.89 -26.59
C ASP A 368 1.66 -53.25 -27.15
N SER A 369 1.73 -53.68 -28.42
CA SER A 369 3.01 -53.94 -29.08
C SER A 369 3.86 -52.67 -29.23
N LEU A 370 3.23 -51.54 -29.60
CA LEU A 370 3.89 -50.25 -29.69
C LEU A 370 4.32 -49.75 -28.30
N MET A 371 3.43 -49.81 -27.30
CA MET A 371 3.73 -49.45 -25.93
C MET A 371 4.92 -50.23 -25.38
N THR A 372 4.92 -51.56 -25.55
CA THR A 372 6.00 -52.44 -25.09
C THR A 372 7.32 -52.10 -25.76
N LYS A 373 7.33 -51.97 -27.10
CA LYS A 373 8.53 -51.67 -27.88
C LYS A 373 9.17 -50.34 -27.48
N TYR A 374 8.37 -49.29 -27.29
CA TYR A 374 8.88 -47.95 -27.06
C TYR A 374 9.08 -47.58 -25.57
N SER A 375 8.54 -48.37 -24.63
CA SER A 375 8.79 -48.16 -23.19
C SER A 375 10.25 -48.41 -22.79
N GLY A 376 10.99 -49.21 -23.57
CA GLY A 376 12.42 -49.47 -23.32
C GLY A 376 13.31 -48.23 -23.35
N PHE A 377 12.84 -47.11 -23.93
CA PHE A 377 13.63 -45.88 -24.08
C PHE A 377 13.35 -44.81 -23.01
N GLU A 378 12.38 -45.03 -22.13
CA GLU A 378 11.96 -44.07 -21.07
C GLU A 378 12.71 -44.25 -19.74
N HIS A 379 13.41 -45.36 -19.58
CA HIS A 379 14.07 -45.73 -18.32
C HIS A 379 15.57 -45.93 -18.51
N SER A 380 16.32 -45.73 -17.42
CA SER A 380 17.75 -46.06 -17.40
C SER A 380 17.92 -47.56 -17.62
N GLN A 381 18.69 -47.93 -18.64
CA GLN A 381 18.97 -49.32 -18.97
C GLN A 381 20.34 -49.74 -18.43
N PRO A 382 20.52 -51.00 -17.97
CA PRO A 382 21.82 -51.51 -17.58
C PRO A 382 22.83 -51.45 -18.73
N THR A 383 24.07 -51.07 -18.44
CA THR A 383 25.14 -51.01 -19.45
C THR A 383 25.43 -52.37 -20.09
N GLU A 384 25.20 -53.46 -19.36
CA GLU A 384 25.40 -54.84 -19.82
C GLU A 384 24.23 -55.37 -20.68
N SER A 385 23.12 -54.64 -20.78
CA SER A 385 21.97 -55.00 -21.61
C SER A 385 21.28 -53.74 -22.17
N PRO A 386 21.94 -53.02 -23.09
CA PRO A 386 21.34 -51.84 -23.71
C PRO A 386 20.19 -52.25 -24.62
N VAL A 387 19.12 -51.43 -24.62
CA VAL A 387 18.04 -51.57 -25.60
C VAL A 387 18.51 -50.95 -26.91
N GLU A 388 18.64 -51.77 -27.95
CA GLU A 388 18.98 -51.27 -29.29
C GLU A 388 17.86 -50.37 -29.84
N LEU A 389 18.26 -49.24 -30.43
CA LEU A 389 17.32 -48.35 -31.10
C LEU A 389 16.70 -49.07 -32.32
N PRO A 390 15.40 -48.85 -32.60
CA PRO A 390 14.79 -49.38 -33.79
C PRO A 390 15.46 -48.78 -35.04
N LYS A 391 15.49 -49.56 -36.13
CA LYS A 391 15.96 -49.03 -37.41
C LYS A 391 15.07 -47.86 -37.84
N PRO A 392 15.63 -46.84 -38.52
CA PRO A 392 14.84 -45.69 -38.97
C PRO A 392 13.59 -46.07 -39.77
N ASP A 393 13.69 -47.08 -40.64
CA ASP A 393 12.55 -47.53 -41.46
C ASP A 393 11.47 -48.23 -40.62
N ASP A 394 11.87 -49.00 -39.60
CA ASP A 394 10.94 -49.65 -38.67
C ASP A 394 10.20 -48.60 -37.82
N LEU A 395 10.90 -47.56 -37.39
CA LEU A 395 10.32 -46.42 -36.66
C LEU A 395 9.30 -45.66 -37.51
N LEU A 396 9.62 -45.39 -38.78
CA LEU A 396 8.69 -44.75 -39.70
C LEU A 396 7.46 -45.62 -39.98
N ALA A 397 7.66 -46.93 -40.13
CA ALA A 397 6.58 -47.88 -40.32
C ALA A 397 5.63 -47.91 -39.10
N ASP A 398 6.17 -47.90 -37.88
CA ASP A 398 5.38 -47.84 -36.65
C ASP A 398 4.61 -46.51 -36.49
N MET A 399 5.24 -45.38 -36.81
CA MET A 399 4.53 -44.09 -36.80
C MET A 399 3.40 -44.06 -37.84
N THR A 400 3.63 -44.67 -39.01
CA THR A 400 2.64 -44.79 -40.08
C THR A 400 1.50 -45.73 -39.69
N SER A 401 1.80 -46.82 -38.98
CA SER A 401 0.80 -47.77 -38.49
C SER A 401 -0.12 -47.10 -37.45
N LEU A 402 0.44 -46.35 -36.50
CA LEU A 402 -0.35 -45.56 -35.54
C LEU A 402 -1.23 -44.53 -36.26
N LYS A 403 -0.66 -43.79 -37.23
CA LYS A 403 -1.42 -42.79 -38.02
C LYS A 403 -2.60 -43.44 -38.73
N SER A 404 -2.36 -44.55 -39.43
CA SER A 404 -3.37 -45.26 -40.21
C SER A 404 -4.46 -45.84 -39.31
N TRP A 405 -4.06 -46.42 -38.17
CA TRP A 405 -4.99 -46.91 -37.15
C TRP A 405 -5.88 -45.78 -36.63
N ARG A 406 -5.32 -44.61 -36.26
CA ARG A 406 -6.13 -43.47 -35.78
C ARG A 406 -7.15 -43.01 -36.82
N GLU A 407 -6.74 -42.90 -38.09
CA GLU A 407 -7.62 -42.46 -39.18
C GLU A 407 -8.74 -43.45 -39.48
N GLU A 408 -8.48 -44.76 -39.38
CA GLU A 408 -9.49 -45.80 -39.53
C GLU A 408 -10.41 -45.85 -38.30
N TYR A 409 -9.84 -45.85 -37.09
CA TYR A 409 -10.58 -45.94 -35.82
C TYR A 409 -11.51 -44.76 -35.59
N ALA A 410 -11.16 -43.58 -36.09
CA ALA A 410 -12.01 -42.38 -36.05
C ALA A 410 -13.24 -42.50 -36.98
N LYS A 411 -13.14 -43.25 -38.09
CA LYS A 411 -14.23 -43.45 -39.06
C LYS A 411 -15.09 -44.67 -38.73
N ARG A 412 -14.60 -45.55 -37.85
CA ARG A 412 -15.26 -46.80 -37.49
C ARG A 412 -16.55 -46.52 -36.72
N LEU A 413 -17.67 -47.01 -37.24
CA LEU A 413 -18.97 -46.94 -36.56
C LEU A 413 -19.04 -47.97 -35.44
N ALA A 414 -19.66 -47.60 -34.32
CA ALA A 414 -20.00 -48.55 -33.28
C ALA A 414 -20.98 -49.58 -33.86
N SER A 415 -20.63 -50.86 -33.76
CA SER A 415 -21.55 -51.96 -34.06
C SER A 415 -22.81 -51.73 -33.23
N ALA A 416 -23.98 -51.63 -33.87
CA ALA A 416 -25.24 -51.57 -33.15
C ALA A 416 -25.31 -52.82 -32.27
N VAL A 417 -25.30 -52.65 -30.95
CA VAL A 417 -25.60 -53.74 -30.03
C VAL A 417 -27.02 -54.16 -30.37
N ALA A 418 -27.16 -55.32 -31.00
CA ALA A 418 -28.45 -55.95 -31.19
C ALA A 418 -29.05 -56.12 -29.79
N GLY A 419 -30.11 -55.37 -29.51
CA GLY A 419 -30.80 -55.35 -28.22
C GLY A 419 -31.44 -56.67 -27.87
#